data_AF-A0A2H1MY63-F1
#
_entry.id   AF-A0A2H1MY63-F1
#
_cell.length_a   1.000
_cell.length_b   1.000
_cell.length_c   1.000
_cell.angle_alpha   90.00
_cell.angle_beta   90.00
_cell.angle_gamma   90.00
#
_symmetry.space_group_name_H-M   'P 1'
#
loop_
_entity.id
_entity.type
_entity.pdbx_description
1 polymer ?
#
loop_
_entity_poly.entity_id
_entity_poly.type
_entity_poly.pdbx_seq_one_letter_code
_entity_poly.pdbx_strand_id
1 'polypeptide(L)'
;MARQHEWISLSQAGIKLGHDRSYVSLWLRRHPNRMPEEYLMETGTVKLISLEGIEWIGKQTKKEGVLVSSRVANGGQHLELRLLGVTLLTIHFTGWARGKLVA
;
A
#
# COMPACT_ATOMS: atom_id res chain seq x y z
N MET A 1 9.51 -32.75 -7.86
CA MET A 1 10.50 -31.65 -7.81
C MET A 1 10.00 -30.64 -6.78
N ALA A 2 10.68 -30.54 -5.63
CA ALA A 2 10.27 -29.64 -4.56
C ALA A 2 10.43 -28.19 -5.05
N ARG A 3 9.35 -27.40 -5.05
CA ARG A 3 9.45 -25.96 -5.30
C ARG A 3 10.27 -25.37 -4.15
N GLN A 4 11.52 -25.01 -4.44
CA GLN A 4 12.34 -24.26 -3.50
C GLN A 4 11.67 -22.90 -3.34
N HIS A 5 11.02 -22.69 -2.20
CA HIS A 5 10.45 -21.39 -1.88
C HIS A 5 11.63 -20.47 -1.59
N GLU A 6 11.95 -19.59 -2.54
CA GLU A 6 12.96 -18.56 -2.33
C GLU A 6 12.40 -17.52 -1.37
N TRP A 7 12.97 -17.46 -0.17
CA TRP A 7 12.60 -16.49 0.86
C TRP A 7 13.45 -15.24 0.73
N ILE A 8 12.81 -14.09 0.58
CA ILE A 8 13.51 -12.81 0.49
C ILE A 8 13.00 -11.83 1.54
N SER A 9 13.79 -10.80 1.82
CA SER A 9 13.38 -9.75 2.76
C SER A 9 12.21 -8.92 2.22
N LEU A 10 11.40 -8.36 3.12
CA LEU A 10 10.29 -7.48 2.74
C LEU A 10 10.76 -6.25 1.92
N SER A 11 11.99 -5.79 2.16
CA SER A 11 12.56 -4.66 1.42
C SER A 11 12.93 -5.03 -0.01
N GLN A 12 13.53 -6.20 -0.22
CA GLN A 12 13.78 -6.74 -1.56
C GLN A 12 12.45 -6.99 -2.30
N ALA A 13 11.44 -7.48 -1.60
CA ALA A 13 10.10 -7.67 -2.16
C ALA A 13 9.46 -6.35 -2.62
N GLY A 14 9.59 -5.27 -1.84
CA GLY A 14 9.14 -3.93 -2.26
C GLY A 14 9.80 -3.49 -3.57
N ILE A 15 11.12 -3.65 -3.68
CA ILE A 15 11.87 -3.35 -4.91
C ILE A 15 11.40 -4.23 -6.08
N LYS A 16 11.20 -5.54 -5.86
CA LYS A 16 10.71 -6.47 -6.89
C LYS A 16 9.31 -6.11 -7.40
N LEU A 17 8.46 -5.52 -6.55
CA LEU A 17 7.14 -5.02 -6.94
C LEU A 17 7.19 -3.67 -7.67
N GLY A 18 8.36 -3.05 -7.83
CA GLY A 18 8.49 -1.71 -8.41
C GLY A 18 8.12 -0.59 -7.43
N HIS A 19 8.10 -0.87 -6.13
CA HIS A 19 7.82 0.10 -5.07
C HIS A 19 9.04 0.37 -4.19
N ASP A 20 8.87 1.24 -3.19
CA ASP A 20 9.91 1.50 -2.21
C ASP A 20 10.14 0.31 -1.26
N ARG A 21 11.29 0.32 -0.58
CA ARG A 21 11.71 -0.75 0.34
C ARG A 21 10.77 -0.97 1.53
N SER A 22 9.93 0.00 1.87
CA SER A 22 8.98 -0.11 2.99
C SER A 22 7.58 -0.54 2.56
N TYR A 23 7.34 -0.67 1.25
CA TYR A 23 6.02 -0.94 0.71
C TYR A 23 5.37 -2.21 1.29
N VAL A 24 6.07 -3.35 1.26
CA VAL A 24 5.50 -4.64 1.67
C VAL A 24 5.24 -4.67 3.18
N SER A 25 6.14 -4.15 4.00
CA SER A 25 5.92 -4.09 5.46
C SER A 25 4.75 -3.19 5.82
N LEU A 26 4.60 -2.06 5.13
CA LEU A 26 3.46 -1.17 5.28
C LEU A 26 2.16 -1.80 4.82
N TRP A 27 2.19 -2.54 3.71
CA TRP A 27 1.04 -3.26 3.18
C TRP A 27 0.53 -4.30 4.18
N LEU A 28 1.43 -5.13 4.73
CA LEU A 28 1.10 -6.13 5.76
C LEU A 28 0.50 -5.48 7.01
N ARG A 29 1.04 -4.33 7.45
CA ARG A 29 0.48 -3.59 8.60
C ARG A 29 -0.92 -3.05 8.34
N ARG A 30 -1.22 -2.63 7.11
CA ARG A 30 -2.54 -2.11 6.70
C ARG A 30 -3.57 -3.21 6.46
N HIS A 31 -3.11 -4.43 6.21
CA HIS A 31 -3.94 -5.60 5.92
C HIS A 31 -3.58 -6.76 6.85
N PRO A 32 -3.80 -6.61 8.17
CA PRO A 32 -3.50 -7.66 9.12
C PRO A 32 -4.30 -8.93 8.78
N ASN A 33 -3.67 -10.09 8.87
CA ASN A 33 -4.26 -11.43 8.66
C ASN A 33 -4.92 -11.67 7.28
N ARG A 34 -4.65 -10.80 6.29
CA ARG A 34 -5.15 -10.97 4.92
C ARG A 34 -4.32 -11.97 4.12
N MET A 35 -3.02 -11.96 4.34
CA MET A 35 -2.06 -12.78 3.61
C MET A 35 -2.00 -14.18 4.23
N PRO A 36 -2.06 -15.25 3.42
CA PRO A 36 -1.82 -16.60 3.90
C PRO A 36 -0.47 -16.73 4.61
N GLU A 37 -0.46 -17.39 5.75
CA GLU A 37 0.75 -17.56 6.57
C GLU A 37 1.84 -18.35 5.84
N GLU A 38 1.47 -19.24 4.92
CA GLU A 38 2.39 -20.02 4.07
C GLU A 38 3.35 -19.16 3.23
N TYR A 39 3.01 -17.89 2.97
CA TYR A 39 3.83 -16.98 2.19
C TYR A 39 4.75 -16.10 3.03
N LEU A 40 4.64 -16.18 4.36
CA LEU A 40 5.43 -15.40 5.30
C LEU A 40 6.22 -16.33 6.21
N MET A 41 7.48 -15.97 6.42
CA MET A 41 8.34 -16.67 7.37
C MET A 41 8.89 -15.66 8.37
N GLU A 42 8.66 -15.92 9.65
CA GLU A 42 9.23 -15.11 10.73
C GLU A 42 10.39 -15.86 11.37
N THR A 43 11.59 -15.29 11.27
CA THR A 43 12.81 -15.82 11.89
C THR A 43 13.29 -14.81 12.93
N GLY A 44 12.82 -14.97 14.16
CA GLY A 44 13.12 -14.05 15.26
C GLY A 44 12.54 -12.66 15.02
N THR A 45 13.39 -11.66 14.80
CA THR A 45 12.99 -10.27 14.53
C THR A 45 12.79 -9.97 13.05
N VAL A 46 13.17 -10.89 12.17
CA VAL A 46 13.16 -10.70 10.72
C VAL A 46 11.94 -11.40 10.12
N LYS A 47 11.20 -10.67 9.27
CA LYS A 47 10.16 -11.25 8.41
C LYS A 47 10.66 -11.39 6.99
N LEU A 48 10.42 -12.55 6.41
CA LEU A 48 10.72 -12.91 5.03
C LEU A 48 9.42 -13.27 4.31
N ILE A 49 9.44 -13.14 3.00
CA ILE A 49 8.30 -13.38 2.12
C ILE A 49 8.75 -14.27 0.96
N SER A 50 7.91 -15.23 0.59
CA SER A 50 8.15 -16.08 -0.57
C SER A 50 7.85 -15.32 -1.87
N LEU A 51 8.36 -15.79 -3.02
CA LEU A 51 8.02 -15.18 -4.31
C LEU A 51 6.51 -15.22 -4.60
N GLU A 52 5.84 -16.31 -4.24
CA GLU A 52 4.38 -16.44 -4.37
C GLU A 52 3.65 -15.39 -3.53
N GLY A 53 4.17 -15.10 -2.34
CA GLY A 53 3.65 -14.02 -1.49
C GLY A 53 3.73 -12.64 -2.13
N ILE A 54 4.82 -12.37 -2.84
CA ILE A 54 5.01 -11.11 -3.58
C ILE A 54 3.97 -11.00 -4.69
N GLU A 55 3.81 -12.06 -5.49
CA GLU A 55 2.78 -12.09 -6.54
C GLU A 55 1.38 -11.93 -5.97
N TRP A 56 1.12 -12.56 -4.81
CA TRP A 56 -0.17 -12.47 -4.15
C TRP A 56 -0.48 -11.03 -3.73
N ILE A 57 0.48 -10.31 -3.12
CA ILE A 57 0.33 -8.88 -2.81
C ILE A 57 0.06 -8.07 -4.08
N GLY A 58 0.81 -8.33 -5.16
CA GLY A 58 0.58 -7.69 -6.46
C GLY A 58 -0.84 -7.89 -7.01
N LYS A 59 -1.42 -9.09 -6.82
CA LYS A 59 -2.80 -9.42 -7.22
C LYS A 59 -3.86 -8.77 -6.31
N GLN A 60 -3.56 -8.58 -5.03
CA GLN A 60 -4.47 -7.92 -4.08
C GLN A 60 -4.49 -6.40 -4.23
N THR A 61 -3.38 -5.79 -4.62
CA THR A 61 -3.29 -4.35 -4.86
C THR A 61 -4.03 -4.01 -6.15
N LYS A 62 -5.05 -3.15 -6.04
CA LYS A 62 -5.81 -2.68 -7.20
C LYS A 62 -4.89 -1.92 -8.16
N LYS A 63 -5.05 -2.14 -9.47
CA LYS A 63 -4.37 -1.35 -10.50
C LYS A 63 -4.69 0.14 -10.28
N GLU A 64 -3.66 0.98 -10.23
CA GLU A 64 -3.80 2.44 -10.25
C GLU A 64 -4.65 2.84 -11.45
N GLY A 65 -5.91 3.22 -11.21
CA GLY A 65 -6.89 3.52 -12.25
C GLY A 65 -8.29 2.96 -11.97
N VAL A 66 -8.42 1.94 -11.11
CA VAL A 66 -9.74 1.44 -10.69
C VAL A 66 -10.24 2.27 -9.51
N LEU A 67 -11.06 3.28 -9.79
CA LEU A 67 -11.84 3.99 -8.78
C LEU A 67 -12.71 2.98 -8.03
N VAL A 68 -12.48 2.85 -6.74
CA VAL A 68 -13.34 2.06 -5.86
C VAL A 68 -14.52 2.95 -5.49
N SER A 69 -15.73 2.59 -5.91
CA SER A 69 -16.93 3.07 -5.22
C SER A 69 -16.87 2.53 -3.79
N SER A 70 -16.44 3.38 -2.85
CA SER A 70 -16.40 3.01 -1.43
C SER A 70 -17.85 2.85 -0.95
N ARG A 71 -18.16 1.84 -0.14
CA ARG A 71 -19.46 1.78 0.56
C ARG A 71 -19.64 2.92 1.59
N VAL A 72 -18.58 3.68 1.87
CA VAL A 72 -18.65 4.94 2.64
C VAL A 72 -19.33 6.05 1.82
N ALA A 73 -19.35 5.94 0.48
CA ALA A 73 -20.06 6.89 -0.38
C ALA A 73 -21.60 6.81 -0.27
N ASN A 74 -22.15 5.80 0.44
CA ASN A 74 -23.60 5.63 0.64
C ASN A 74 -24.05 5.91 2.09
N GLY A 75 -23.22 6.57 2.90
CA GLY A 75 -23.53 6.96 4.28
C GLY A 75 -23.68 8.47 4.49
N GLY A 76 -24.06 9.21 3.44
CA GLY A 76 -24.05 10.67 3.44
C GLY A 76 -25.32 11.30 2.88
N GLN A 77 -26.51 10.82 3.27
CA GLN A 77 -27.76 11.51 2.95
C GLN A 77 -28.10 12.66 3.93
N HIS A 78 -27.24 12.98 4.91
CA HIS A 78 -27.63 13.99 5.91
C HIS A 78 -26.47 14.81 6.54
N LEU A 79 -25.42 15.17 5.80
CA LEU A 79 -24.54 16.22 6.31
C LEU A 79 -23.99 17.11 5.18
N GLU A 80 -24.71 18.21 4.96
CA GLU A 80 -24.12 19.53 4.74
C GLU A 80 -23.23 19.67 3.50
N LEU A 81 -23.91 19.72 2.37
CA LEU A 81 -23.52 20.18 1.03
C LEU A 81 -22.89 21.60 0.95
N ARG A 82 -22.29 22.19 2.00
CA ARG A 82 -22.16 23.67 2.03
C ARG A 82 -20.85 24.37 2.40
N LEU A 83 -19.72 23.72 2.71
CA LEU A 83 -18.53 24.51 3.09
C LEU A 83 -17.14 24.14 2.56
N LEU A 84 -16.94 23.02 1.83
CA LEU A 84 -15.58 22.57 1.48
C LEU A 84 -15.38 22.33 -0.02
N GLY A 85 -16.10 23.07 -0.87
CA GLY A 85 -16.06 22.92 -2.33
C GLY A 85 -14.87 23.56 -3.06
N VAL A 86 -13.97 24.28 -2.39
CA VAL A 86 -12.90 25.04 -3.09
C VAL A 86 -11.50 24.79 -2.52
N THR A 87 -11.36 24.42 -1.25
CA THR A 87 -10.04 24.35 -0.59
C THR A 87 -9.31 23.03 -0.79
N LEU A 88 -10.03 21.91 -0.94
CA LEU A 88 -9.41 20.58 -1.07
C LEU A 88 -8.89 20.27 -2.48
N LEU A 89 -9.40 20.96 -3.51
CA LEU A 89 -8.93 20.76 -4.89
C LEU A 89 -7.53 21.37 -5.12
N THR A 90 -7.18 22.42 -4.38
CA THR A 90 -5.88 23.11 -4.54
C THR A 90 -4.72 22.30 -3.96
N ILE A 91 -4.96 21.51 -2.90
CA ILE A 91 -3.86 20.85 -2.17
C ILE A 91 -3.40 19.55 -2.85
N HIS A 92 -4.28 18.86 -3.58
CA HIS A 92 -3.95 17.56 -4.19
C HIS A 92 -3.22 17.63 -5.54
N PHE A 93 -3.08 18.81 -6.16
CA PHE A 93 -2.52 18.93 -7.52
C PHE A 93 -1.37 19.94 -7.70
N THR A 94 -0.92 20.66 -6.66
CA THR A 94 0.31 21.46 -6.77
C THR A 94 1.49 20.68 -6.23
N GLY A 95 2.39 20.34 -7.15
CA GLY A 95 3.63 19.63 -6.88
C GLY A 95 4.47 20.27 -5.77
N TRP A 96 5.20 19.38 -5.11
CA TRP A 96 6.36 19.61 -4.24
C TRP A 96 7.16 20.88 -4.60
N ALA A 97 6.89 21.99 -3.91
CA ALA A 97 7.83 23.11 -3.80
C ALA A 97 8.70 22.90 -2.56
N ARG A 98 9.98 22.55 -2.74
CA ARG A 98 10.97 22.54 -1.66
C ARG A 98 11.18 23.98 -1.20
N GLY A 99 10.64 24.35 -0.05
CA GLY A 99 10.98 25.59 0.63
C GLY A 99 12.45 25.56 1.07
N LYS A 100 13.26 26.48 0.53
CA LYS A 100 14.56 26.84 1.09
C LYS A 100 14.39 28.22 1.71
N LEU A 101 14.45 28.30 3.03
CA LEU A 101 14.49 29.55 3.78
C LEU A 101 15.93 30.07 3.66
N VAL A 102 16.13 31.16 2.93
CA VAL A 102 17.37 31.95 2.96
C VAL A 102 17.03 33.20 3.77
N ALA A 103 17.81 33.42 4.83
CA ALA A 103 17.72 34.59 5.70
C ALA A 103 18.22 35.86 5.00
#